data_AF-A0A6V7MGS6-F1
#
_entry.id   AF-A0A6V7MGS6-F1
#
_cell.length_a   1.000
_cell.length_b   1.000
_cell.length_c   1.000
_cell.angle_alpha   90.00
_cell.angle_beta   90.00
_cell.angle_gamma   90.00
#
_symmetry.space_group_name_H-M   'P 1'
#
loop_
_entity.id
_entity.type
_entity.pdbx_description
1 polymer ?
#
loop_
_entity_poly.entity_id
_entity_poly.type
_entity_poly.pdbx_seq_one_letter_code
_entity_poly.pdbx_strand_id
1 'polypeptide(L)' 'AIFTHDQKDSSTELAFKYAVYKINKEKVILPATKLVYDIQYVPKDDSFHA' A
#
# COMPACT_ATOMS: atom_id res chain seq x y z
N ALA A 1 1.06 1.47 5.13
CA ALA A 1 1.75 2.13 4.02
C ALA A 1 1.57 3.63 4.15
N ILE A 2 2.62 4.38 3.88
CA ILE A 2 2.59 5.84 3.97
C ILE A 2 2.64 6.38 2.54
N PHE A 3 1.65 7.19 2.19
CA PHE A 3 1.57 7.91 0.92
C PHE A 3 1.59 9.40 1.21
N THR A 4 2.05 10.20 0.26
CA THR A 4 1.85 11.65 0.36
C THR A 4 0.42 12.01 0.00
N HIS A 5 -0.07 13.16 0.44
CA HIS A 5 -1.43 13.63 0.11
C HIS A 5 -1.68 13.69 -1.41
N ASP A 6 -0.67 14.05 -2.21
CA ASP A 6 -0.74 14.08 -3.68
C ASP A 6 -0.77 12.70 -4.32
N GLN A 7 -0.41 11.65 -3.59
CA GLN A 7 -0.51 10.26 -4.04
C GLN A 7 -1.86 9.63 -3.70
N LYS A 8 -2.74 10.34 -3.00
CA LYS A 8 -4.09 9.85 -2.75
C LYS A 8 -4.83 9.63 -4.06
N ASP A 9 -5.46 8.47 -4.19
CA ASP A 9 -6.20 8.05 -5.39
C ASP A 9 -5.33 7.97 -6.67
N SER A 10 -4.00 7.96 -6.50
CA SER A 10 -3.05 7.82 -7.62
C SER A 10 -2.97 6.38 -8.12
N SER A 11 -2.39 6.21 -9.31
CA SER A 11 -2.05 4.89 -9.85
C SER A 11 -1.13 4.10 -8.92
N THR A 12 -0.26 4.77 -8.16
CA THR A 12 0.64 4.15 -7.18
C THR A 12 -0.15 3.56 -6.01
N GLU A 13 -1.11 4.30 -5.46
CA GLU A 13 -1.97 3.79 -4.38
C GLU A 13 -2.82 2.61 -4.87
N LEU A 14 -3.38 2.71 -6.08
CA LEU A 14 -4.15 1.63 -6.69
C LEU A 14 -3.30 0.37 -6.90
N ALA A 15 -2.08 0.52 -7.41
CA ALA A 15 -1.15 -0.58 -7.61
C ALA A 15 -0.80 -1.27 -6.28
N PHE A 16 -0.59 -0.49 -5.21
CA PHE A 16 -0.37 -1.04 -3.87
C PHE A 16 -1.57 -1.85 -3.38
N LYS A 17 -2.79 -1.31 -3.45
CA LYS A 17 -4.02 -2.02 -3.05
C LYS A 17 -4.19 -3.32 -3.86
N TYR A 18 -3.93 -3.25 -5.17
CA TYR A 18 -4.02 -4.42 -6.06
C TYR A 18 -2.97 -5.48 -5.75
N ALA A 19 -1.74 -5.08 -5.39
CA ALA A 19 -0.69 -6.01 -5.00
C ALA A 19 -1.10 -6.81 -3.74
N VAL A 20 -1.65 -6.15 -2.73
CA VAL A 20 -2.14 -6.83 -1.52
C VAL A 20 -3.31 -7.77 -1.85
N TYR A 21 -4.27 -7.31 -2.66
CA TYR A 21 -5.36 -8.17 -3.14
C TYR A 21 -4.83 -9.42 -3.86
N LYS A 22 -3.88 -9.24 -4.78
CA LYS A 22 -3.31 -10.33 -5.56
C LYS A 22 -2.59 -11.33 -4.66
N ILE A 23 -1.72 -10.86 -3.76
CA ILE A 23 -1.01 -11.73 -2.80
C ILE A 23 -2.00 -12.57 -1.98
N ASN A 24 -3.04 -11.94 -1.44
CA ASN A 24 -4.05 -12.65 -0.64
C ASN A 24 -4.90 -13.66 -1.45
N LYS A 25 -4.91 -13.57 -2.78
CA LYS A 25 -5.63 -14.48 -3.67
C LYS A 25 -4.76 -15.62 -4.19
N GLU A 26 -3.45 -15.39 -4.29
CA GLU A 26 -2.49 -16.38 -4.76
C GLU A 26 -2.27 -17.49 -3.72
N LYS A 27 -2.34 -18.75 -4.16
CA LYS A 27 -2.15 -19.92 -3.27
C LYS A 27 -0.69 -20.32 -3.07
N VAL A 28 0.23 -19.62 -3.73
CA VAL A 28 1.67 -19.91 -3.69
C VAL A 28 2.40 -18.89 -2.81
N ILE A 29 1.90 -17.66 -2.75
CA ILE A 29 2.51 -16.57 -1.98
C ILE A 29 1.68 -16.36 -0.73
N LEU A 30 2.28 -16.58 0.44
CA LEU A 30 1.64 -16.41 1.76
C LEU A 30 0.28 -17.16 1.89
N PRO A 31 0.19 -18.46 1.53
CA PRO A 31 -1.09 -19.18 1.45
C PRO A 31 -1.86 -19.31 2.77
N ALA A 32 -1.16 -19.24 3.90
CA ALA A 32 -1.73 -19.36 5.24
C ALA A 32 -1.81 -18.01 5.98
N THR A 33 -1.64 -16.90 5.26
CA THR A 33 -1.55 -15.56 5.86
C THR A 33 -2.39 -14.58 5.06
N LYS A 34 -3.02 -13.63 5.75
CA LYS A 34 -3.69 -12.50 5.11
C LYS A 34 -2.87 -11.25 5.35
N LEU A 35 -2.36 -10.67 4.28
CA LEU A 35 -1.73 -9.37 4.30
C LEU A 35 -2.80 -8.30 4.47
N VAL A 36 -2.73 -7.59 5.58
CA VAL A 36 -3.58 -6.43 5.88
C VAL A 36 -2.75 -5.17 5.79
N TYR A 37 -3.37 -4.05 5.44
CA TYR A 37 -2.70 -2.77 5.37
C TYR A 37 -3.56 -1.67 6.00
N ASP A 38 -2.88 -0.67 6.51
CA ASP A 38 -3.42 0.63 6.88
C ASP A 38 -2.72 1.69 6.02
N ILE A 39 -3.48 2.57 5.37
CA ILE A 39 -2.93 3.64 4.54
C ILE A 39 -3.02 4.94 5.30
N GLN A 40 -1.87 5.60 5.46
CA GLN A 40 -1.78 6.92 6.07
C GLN A 40 -1.26 7.92 5.04
N TYR A 41 -1.80 9.13 5.09
CA TYR A 41 -1.42 10.23 4.21
C TYR A 41 -0.64 11.27 5.00
N VAL A 42 0.55 11.61 4.51
CA VAL A 42 1.43 12.62 5.12
C VAL A 42 1.68 13.76 4.13
N PRO A 43 1.92 15.00 4.59
CA PRO A 43 2.34 16.06 3.69
C PRO A 43 3.62 15.66 2.96
N LYS A 44 3.77 16.10 1.71
CA LYS A 44 4.95 15.79 0.90
C LYS A 44 6.26 16.24 1.56
N ASP A 45 6.20 17.40 2.21
CA ASP A 45 7.31 18.04 2.89
C ASP A 45 7.55 17.50 4.32
N ASP A 46 6.69 16.59 4.79
CA ASP A 46 6.76 15.97 6.12
C ASP A 46 7.23 14.50 5.99
N SER A 47 7.97 14.23 4.93
CA SER A 47 8.41 12.90 4.56
C SER A 47 9.58 12.48 5.45
N PHE A 48 9.61 11.18 5.80
CA PHE A 48 10.67 10.49 6.56
C PHE A 48 12.05 10.50 5.85
N HIS A 49 12.43 11.61 5.20
CA HIS A 49 13.78 11.92 4.77
C HIS A 49 14.55 12.38 6.01
N ALA A 50 15.15 11.43 6.74
CA ALA A 50 16.31 11.70 7.55
C ALA A 50 17.56 11.80 6.66
#